data_AF-R6WZC6-F1
#
_entry.id   AF-R6WZC6-F1
#
_cell.length_a   1.000
_cell.length_b   1.000
_cell.length_c   1.000
_cell.angle_alpha   90.00
_cell.angle_beta   90.00
_cell.angle_gamma   90.00
#
_symmetry.space_group_name_H-M   'P 1'
#
loop_
_entity.id
_entity.type
_entity.pdbx_description
1 polymer ?
#
loop_
_entity_poly.entity_id
_entity_poly.type
_entity_poly.pdbx_seq_one_letter_code
_entity_poly.pdbx_strand_id
1 'polypeptide(L)'
;MGIISLAYLLLLLFHGKDSVLKLELPKLQQPPKGILFLFLGLLLLNIGAVLHWFDKLWALLLTAGVVALCDRRRLLAVDYSLLVTFAGFFVFIGNISHSPAVSYLQQSLMGSAAGTYLTGLLASQFLSNVPAAMLLAGLTKEADALLLGVNIGGLGTMIASMASVISYKLYAAEHPSQAGKYVRTFLYYNFLGLLLIGGAVYFLL
;
A
#
# COMPACT_ATOMS: atom_id res chain seq x y z
N MET A 1 13.43 9.69 -10.39
CA MET A 1 12.06 9.16 -10.14
C MET A 1 11.22 10.09 -9.29
N GLY A 2 11.59 10.38 -8.03
CA GLY A 2 10.84 11.30 -7.16
C GLY A 2 10.56 12.67 -7.78
N ILE A 3 11.50 13.21 -8.59
CA ILE A 3 11.34 14.48 -9.30
C ILE A 3 10.23 14.41 -10.37
N ILE A 4 10.12 13.30 -11.11
CA ILE A 4 9.10 13.13 -12.16
C ILE A 4 7.71 13.01 -11.52
N SER A 5 7.59 12.21 -10.45
CA SER A 5 6.35 12.10 -9.67
C SER A 5 5.96 13.43 -9.03
N LEU A 6 6.94 14.20 -8.51
CA LEU A 6 6.71 15.53 -7.95
C LEU A 6 6.27 16.52 -9.03
N ALA A 7 6.91 16.51 -10.20
CA ALA A 7 6.52 17.36 -11.33
C ALA A 7 5.10 17.03 -11.82
N TYR A 8 4.74 15.74 -11.88
CA TYR A 8 3.38 15.31 -12.20
C TYR A 8 2.37 15.82 -11.17
N LEU A 9 2.67 15.68 -9.87
CA LEU A 9 1.84 16.21 -8.79
C LEU A 9 1.69 17.72 -8.86
N LEU A 10 2.78 18.46 -9.08
CA LEU A 10 2.75 19.92 -9.24
C LEU A 10 1.89 20.32 -10.44
N LEU A 11 2.01 19.64 -11.58
CA LEU A 11 1.18 19.92 -12.75
C LEU A 11 -0.31 19.72 -12.46
N LEU A 12 -0.66 18.65 -11.74
CA LEU A 12 -2.03 18.41 -11.29
C LEU A 12 -2.53 19.47 -10.31
N LEU A 13 -1.68 19.92 -9.38
CA LEU A 13 -2.01 20.99 -8.45
C LEU A 13 -2.23 22.32 -9.18
N PHE A 14 -1.40 22.67 -10.17
CA PHE A 14 -1.58 23.87 -10.98
C PHE A 14 -2.82 23.82 -11.89
N HIS A 15 -3.24 22.62 -12.33
CA HIS A 15 -4.50 22.45 -13.06
C HIS A 15 -5.73 22.40 -12.16
N GLY A 16 -5.55 22.11 -10.86
CA GLY A 16 -6.61 22.14 -9.86
C GLY A 16 -6.99 23.58 -9.54
N LYS A 17 -8.29 23.88 -9.51
CA LYS A 17 -8.75 25.12 -8.90
C LYS A 17 -8.55 25.01 -7.40
N ASP A 18 -7.88 25.98 -6.79
CA ASP A 18 -7.78 26.16 -5.34
C ASP A 18 -9.18 26.29 -4.76
N SER A 19 -9.73 25.14 -4.42
CA SER A 19 -11.02 25.02 -3.78
C SER A 19 -10.70 24.96 -2.31
N VAL A 20 -11.03 26.02 -1.57
CA VAL A 20 -10.86 26.02 -0.12
C VAL A 20 -11.72 24.88 0.41
N LEU A 21 -11.09 23.74 0.73
CA LEU A 21 -11.75 22.62 1.37
C LEU A 21 -12.16 23.11 2.75
N LYS A 22 -13.42 23.54 2.87
CA LYS A 22 -14.07 23.79 4.16
C LYS A 22 -14.31 22.44 4.83
N LEU A 23 -13.22 21.84 5.29
CA LEU A 23 -13.25 20.69 6.17
C LEU A 23 -13.61 21.21 7.56
N GLU A 24 -14.91 21.29 7.84
CA GLU A 24 -15.38 21.36 9.22
C GLU A 24 -15.10 20.00 9.86
N LEU A 25 -13.84 19.81 10.28
CA LEU A 25 -13.47 18.63 11.03
C LEU A 25 -14.24 18.66 12.34
N PRO A 26 -15.02 17.62 12.67
CA PRO A 26 -15.62 17.55 13.99
C PRO A 26 -14.51 17.67 15.02
N LYS A 27 -14.72 18.49 16.06
CA LYS A 27 -13.76 18.63 17.16
C LYS A 27 -13.60 17.27 17.85
N LEU A 28 -12.60 16.50 17.42
CA LEU A 28 -12.25 15.24 18.04
C LEU A 28 -11.73 15.55 19.45
N GLN A 29 -12.29 14.87 20.45
CA GLN A 29 -11.79 14.93 21.81
C GLN A 29 -10.32 14.50 21.82
N GLN A 30 -9.43 15.40 22.23
CA GLN A 30 -8.01 15.08 22.30
C GLN A 30 -7.78 14.04 23.41
N PRO A 31 -7.14 12.89 23.11
CA PRO A 31 -6.87 11.91 24.13
C PRO A 31 -5.88 12.48 25.17
N PRO A 32 -5.91 11.99 26.42
CA PRO A 32 -4.93 12.35 27.43
C PRO A 32 -3.50 12.10 26.90
N LYS A 33 -2.60 13.08 27.10
CA LYS A 33 -1.21 12.99 26.59
C LYS A 33 -0.49 11.71 27.04
N GLY A 34 -0.76 11.23 28.26
CA GLY A 34 -0.17 9.98 28.77
C GLY A 34 -0.56 8.74 27.95
N ILE A 35 -1.82 8.65 27.49
CA ILE A 35 -2.28 7.56 26.63
C ILE A 35 -1.60 7.67 25.26
N LEU A 36 -1.46 8.87 24.71
CA LEU A 36 -0.75 9.08 23.45
C LEU A 36 0.70 8.58 23.52
N PHE A 37 1.45 8.99 24.55
CA PHE A 37 2.84 8.54 24.71
C PHE A 37 2.94 7.04 24.96
N LEU A 38 2.00 6.44 25.70
CA LEU A 38 1.95 5.00 25.89
C LEU A 38 1.77 4.25 24.57
N PHE A 39 0.80 4.64 23.75
CA PHE A 39 0.55 4.02 22.44
C PHE A 39 1.70 4.26 21.46
N LEU A 40 2.34 5.42 21.51
CA LEU A 40 3.54 5.70 20.71
C LEU A 40 4.71 4.80 21.15
N GLY A 41 4.88 4.59 22.46
CA GLY A 41 5.87 3.65 23.00
C GLY A 41 5.61 2.21 22.56
N LEU A 42 4.34 1.76 22.60
CA LEU A 42 3.96 0.45 22.07
C LEU A 42 4.21 0.32 20.56
N LEU A 43 3.96 1.38 19.78
CA LEU A 43 4.28 1.38 18.35
C LEU A 43 5.79 1.19 18.12
N LEU A 44 6.62 1.96 18.82
CA LEU A 44 8.08 1.85 18.71
C LEU A 44 8.58 0.48 19.15
N LEU A 45 8.00 -0.10 20.21
CA LEU A 45 8.29 -1.47 20.64
C LEU A 45 8.00 -2.49 19.52
N ASN A 46 6.84 -2.40 18.87
CA ASN A 46 6.47 -3.31 17.78
C ASN A 46 7.40 -3.13 16.57
N ILE A 47 7.79 -1.89 16.24
CA ILE A 47 8.79 -1.63 15.20
C ILE A 47 10.12 -2.30 15.57
N GLY A 48 10.58 -2.13 16.82
CA GLY A 48 11.80 -2.78 17.32
C GLY A 48 11.74 -4.30 17.25
N ALA A 49 10.59 -4.90 17.54
CA ALA A 49 10.37 -6.35 17.41
C ALA A 49 10.43 -6.83 15.95
N VAL A 50 9.92 -6.04 15.00
CA VAL A 50 10.05 -6.32 13.56
C VAL A 50 11.51 -6.22 13.12
N LEU A 51 12.26 -5.27 13.65
CA LEU A 51 13.71 -5.11 13.42
C LEU A 51 14.57 -6.13 14.18
N HIS A 52 13.97 -7.12 14.84
CA HIS A 52 14.65 -8.17 15.60
C HIS A 52 15.42 -7.69 16.85
N TRP A 53 15.12 -6.50 17.39
CA TRP A 53 15.68 -6.06 18.68
C TRP A 53 15.07 -6.78 19.88
N PHE A 54 13.82 -7.25 19.74
CA PHE A 54 13.09 -7.97 20.76
C PHE A 54 12.31 -9.13 20.13
N ASP A 55 11.92 -10.08 20.97
CA ASP A 55 11.07 -11.18 20.55
C ASP A 55 9.65 -10.68 20.19
N LYS A 56 9.15 -11.17 19.05
CA LYS A 56 7.88 -10.73 18.45
C LYS A 56 6.67 -11.17 19.28
N LEU A 57 6.73 -12.34 19.92
CA LEU A 57 5.65 -12.85 20.77
C LEU A 57 5.54 -12.03 22.04
N TRP A 58 6.66 -11.70 22.68
CA TRP A 58 6.66 -10.86 23.88
C TRP A 58 6.17 -9.44 23.60
N ALA A 59 6.59 -8.83 22.49
CA ALA A 59 6.10 -7.51 22.07
C ALA A 59 4.59 -7.53 21.79
N LEU A 60 4.10 -8.58 21.13
CA LEU A 60 2.67 -8.78 20.87
C LEU A 60 1.87 -8.94 22.17
N LEU A 61 2.31 -9.81 23.08
CA LEU A 61 1.64 -10.06 24.36
C LEU A 61 1.59 -8.80 25.22
N LEU A 62 2.69 -8.05 25.28
CA LEU A 62 2.75 -6.79 26.01
C LEU A 62 1.79 -5.76 25.40
N THR A 63 1.82 -5.59 24.08
CA THR A 63 0.93 -4.66 23.38
C THR A 63 -0.54 -5.02 23.58
N ALA A 64 -0.89 -6.28 23.36
CA ALA A 64 -2.26 -6.77 23.55
C ALA A 64 -2.70 -6.61 25.02
N GLY A 65 -1.83 -6.92 25.98
CA GLY A 65 -2.10 -6.77 27.40
C GLY A 65 -2.35 -5.32 27.81
N VAL A 66 -1.46 -4.40 27.40
CA VAL A 66 -1.62 -2.98 27.71
C VAL A 66 -2.88 -2.40 27.07
N VAL A 67 -3.13 -2.68 25.78
CA VAL A 67 -4.34 -2.19 25.11
C VAL A 67 -5.60 -2.82 25.73
N ALA A 68 -5.57 -4.09 26.13
CA ALA A 68 -6.69 -4.74 26.82
C ALA A 68 -6.95 -4.19 28.24
N LEU A 69 -5.97 -3.57 28.89
CA LEU A 69 -6.17 -2.91 30.18
C LEU A 69 -6.64 -1.46 30.02
N CYS A 70 -6.12 -0.75 29.03
CA CYS A 70 -6.46 0.66 28.81
C CYS A 70 -7.77 0.85 28.05
N ASP A 71 -8.02 0.08 26.98
CA ASP A 71 -9.20 0.23 26.13
C ASP A 71 -9.49 -1.04 25.30
N ARG A 72 -10.17 -2.01 25.92
CA ARG A 72 -10.56 -3.28 25.25
C ARG A 72 -11.38 -3.07 23.98
N ARG A 73 -12.14 -1.96 23.91
CA ARG A 73 -12.97 -1.66 22.73
C ARG A 73 -12.10 -1.40 21.50
N ARG A 74 -10.87 -0.89 21.69
CA ARG A 74 -9.91 -0.69 20.58
C ARG A 74 -9.46 -1.98 19.95
N LEU A 75 -9.26 -3.04 20.75
CA LEU A 75 -8.95 -4.37 20.20
C LEU A 75 -10.09 -4.85 19.32
N LEU A 76 -11.34 -4.70 19.77
CA LEU A 76 -12.52 -5.08 18.99
C LEU A 76 -12.74 -4.21 17.74
N ALA A 77 -12.21 -2.99 17.72
CA ALA A 77 -12.32 -2.07 16.58
C ALA A 77 -11.24 -2.30 15.51
N VAL A 78 -10.30 -3.22 15.71
CA VAL A 78 -9.30 -3.59 14.70
C VAL A 78 -10.00 -4.28 13.52
N ASP A 79 -9.57 -3.94 12.30
CA ASP A 79 -10.02 -4.63 11.09
C ASP A 79 -9.33 -6.00 10.97
N TYR A 80 -9.83 -6.99 11.72
CA TYR A 80 -9.32 -8.36 11.68
C TYR A 80 -9.54 -9.03 10.31
N SER A 81 -10.54 -8.59 9.53
CA SER A 81 -10.74 -9.08 8.17
C SER A 81 -9.55 -8.72 7.28
N LEU A 82 -9.04 -7.50 7.39
CA LEU A 82 -7.82 -7.07 6.70
C LEU A 82 -6.58 -7.86 7.15
N LEU A 83 -6.42 -8.11 8.46
CA LEU A 83 -5.32 -8.94 8.97
C LEU A 83 -5.36 -10.37 8.40
N VAL A 84 -6.54 -11.00 8.41
CA VAL A 84 -6.73 -12.34 7.83
C VAL A 84 -6.47 -12.33 6.32
N THR A 85 -6.87 -11.26 5.63
CA THR A 85 -6.58 -11.10 4.19
C THR A 85 -5.08 -11.07 3.93
N PHE A 86 -4.31 -10.32 4.72
CA PHE A 86 -2.84 -10.32 4.62
C PHE A 86 -2.25 -11.71 4.92
N ALA A 87 -2.70 -12.38 5.99
CA ALA A 87 -2.26 -13.75 6.29
C ALA A 87 -2.56 -14.71 5.12
N GLY A 88 -3.75 -14.60 4.52
CA GLY A 88 -4.13 -15.33 3.32
C GLY A 88 -3.21 -15.03 2.14
N PHE A 89 -2.85 -13.77 1.90
CA PHE A 89 -1.87 -13.40 0.88
C PHE A 89 -0.50 -14.03 1.15
N PHE A 90 0.03 -13.98 2.38
CA PHE A 90 1.31 -14.62 2.71
C PHE A 90 1.28 -16.14 2.45
N VAL A 91 0.21 -16.83 2.88
CA VAL A 91 0.05 -18.27 2.65
C VAL A 91 -0.07 -18.58 1.15
N PHE A 92 -0.95 -17.87 0.45
CA PHE A 92 -1.17 -18.05 -0.99
C PHE A 92 0.10 -17.81 -1.79
N ILE A 93 0.80 -16.72 -1.51
CA ILE A 93 2.08 -16.36 -2.13
C ILE A 93 3.13 -17.42 -1.84
N GLY A 94 3.28 -17.85 -0.59
CA GLY A 94 4.24 -18.88 -0.21
C GLY A 94 3.96 -20.23 -0.90
N ASN A 95 2.69 -20.56 -1.18
CA ASN A 95 2.34 -21.75 -1.95
C ASN A 95 2.63 -21.56 -3.46
N ILE A 96 2.22 -20.43 -4.03
CA ILE A 96 2.40 -20.15 -5.45
C ILE A 96 3.88 -19.97 -5.83
N SER A 97 4.71 -19.42 -4.95
CA SER A 97 6.14 -19.23 -5.22
C SER A 97 6.89 -20.55 -5.51
N HIS A 98 6.33 -21.69 -5.09
CA HIS A 98 6.89 -23.03 -5.34
C HIS A 98 6.26 -23.72 -6.57
N SER A 99 5.34 -23.05 -7.29
CA SER A 99 4.70 -23.58 -8.49
C SER A 99 5.59 -23.42 -9.73
N PRO A 100 5.55 -24.37 -10.68
CA PRO A 100 6.29 -24.29 -11.95
C PRO A 100 6.00 -23.01 -12.77
N ALA A 101 4.80 -22.46 -12.63
CA ALA A 101 4.40 -21.22 -13.32
C ALA A 101 5.25 -20.01 -12.88
N VAL A 102 5.62 -19.98 -11.61
CA VAL A 102 6.43 -18.89 -11.04
C VAL A 102 7.90 -19.03 -11.44
N SER A 103 8.43 -20.26 -11.45
CA SER A 103 9.76 -20.54 -11.97
C SER A 103 9.88 -20.17 -13.46
N TYR A 104 8.83 -20.41 -14.25
CA TYR A 104 8.78 -20.00 -15.65
C TYR A 104 8.76 -18.47 -15.82
N LEU A 105 7.98 -17.76 -15.00
CA LEU A 105 7.97 -16.29 -14.96
C LEU A 105 9.35 -15.72 -14.62
N GLN A 106 10.02 -16.30 -13.62
CA GLN A 106 11.38 -15.93 -13.24
C GLN A 106 12.35 -16.07 -14.41
N GLN A 107 12.34 -17.23 -15.07
CA GLN A 107 13.28 -17.56 -16.14
C GLN A 107 13.02 -16.79 -17.44
N SER A 108 11.75 -16.44 -17.71
CA SER A 108 11.34 -15.80 -18.97
C SER A 108 11.30 -14.27 -18.90
N LEU A 109 10.91 -13.69 -17.76
CA LEU A 109 10.60 -12.26 -17.65
C LEU A 109 11.42 -11.52 -16.59
N MET A 110 12.08 -12.21 -15.66
CA MET A 110 12.80 -11.57 -14.55
C MET A 110 14.33 -11.71 -14.64
N GLY A 111 14.86 -11.99 -15.83
CA GLY A 111 16.30 -12.06 -16.09
C GLY A 111 17.01 -10.70 -16.22
N SER A 112 16.26 -9.60 -16.23
CA SER A 112 16.79 -8.23 -16.31
C SER A 112 16.02 -7.26 -15.41
N ALA A 113 16.61 -6.09 -15.14
CA ALA A 113 15.97 -5.03 -14.37
C ALA A 113 14.67 -4.55 -15.04
N ALA A 114 14.70 -4.29 -16.36
CA ALA A 114 13.53 -3.89 -17.13
C ALA A 114 12.39 -4.94 -17.12
N GLY A 115 12.73 -6.22 -17.22
CA GLY A 115 11.75 -7.31 -17.16
C GLY A 115 11.16 -7.49 -15.76
N THR A 116 11.99 -7.41 -14.72
CA THR A 116 11.55 -7.41 -13.31
C THR A 116 10.61 -6.23 -13.04
N TYR A 117 10.96 -5.05 -13.52
CA TYR A 117 10.16 -3.83 -13.40
C TYR A 117 8.77 -4.00 -14.04
N LEU A 118 8.70 -4.43 -15.30
CA LEU A 118 7.43 -4.65 -15.99
C LEU A 118 6.57 -5.72 -15.33
N THR A 119 7.20 -6.82 -14.89
CA THR A 119 6.51 -7.89 -14.17
C THR A 119 5.89 -7.38 -12.87
N GLY A 120 6.64 -6.60 -12.09
CA GLY A 120 6.14 -5.95 -10.87
C GLY A 120 5.00 -4.96 -11.14
N LEU A 121 5.15 -4.13 -12.18
CA LEU A 121 4.14 -3.15 -12.59
C LEU A 121 2.82 -3.82 -12.97
N LEU A 122 2.88 -4.85 -13.82
CA LEU A 122 1.70 -5.58 -14.27
C LEU A 122 1.07 -6.40 -13.15
N ALA A 123 1.86 -7.10 -12.35
CA ALA A 123 1.35 -7.87 -11.21
C ALA A 123 0.62 -6.97 -10.20
N SER A 124 1.15 -5.77 -9.94
CA SER A 124 0.52 -4.81 -9.03
C SER A 124 -0.87 -4.38 -9.48
N GLN A 125 -1.18 -4.34 -10.78
CA GLN A 125 -2.51 -3.97 -11.27
C GLN A 125 -3.62 -4.94 -10.82
N PHE A 126 -3.28 -6.19 -10.53
CA PHE A 126 -4.22 -7.26 -10.17
C PHE A 126 -4.11 -7.68 -8.70
N LEU A 127 -2.89 -7.70 -8.15
CA LEU A 127 -2.61 -8.20 -6.80
C LEU A 127 -2.48 -7.09 -5.74
N SER A 128 -2.49 -5.82 -6.15
CA SER A 128 -2.00 -4.68 -5.37
C SER A 128 -0.49 -4.66 -5.19
N ASN A 129 0.04 -3.46 -4.96
CA ASN A 129 1.46 -3.19 -4.71
C ASN A 129 2.11 -4.12 -3.66
N VAL A 130 1.53 -4.29 -2.47
CA VAL A 130 2.13 -5.07 -1.37
C VAL A 130 2.18 -6.57 -1.67
N PRO A 131 1.07 -7.25 -2.02
CA PRO A 131 1.11 -8.68 -2.34
C PRO A 131 1.94 -8.99 -3.58
N ALA A 132 1.94 -8.12 -4.60
CA ALA A 132 2.81 -8.28 -5.77
C ALA A 132 4.31 -8.23 -5.41
N ALA A 133 4.70 -7.29 -4.55
CA ALA A 133 6.08 -7.20 -4.07
C ALA A 133 6.49 -8.48 -3.34
N MET A 134 5.63 -8.95 -2.42
CA MET A 134 5.88 -10.16 -1.64
C MET A 134 6.00 -11.41 -2.51
N LEU A 135 5.18 -11.53 -3.57
CA LEU A 135 5.20 -12.66 -4.50
C LEU A 135 6.50 -12.71 -5.32
N LEU A 136 6.93 -11.55 -5.82
CA LEU A 136 8.02 -11.45 -6.78
C LEU A 136 9.39 -11.25 -6.13
N ALA A 137 9.46 -10.82 -4.87
CA ALA A 137 10.72 -10.55 -4.16
C ALA A 137 11.65 -11.77 -4.07
N GLY A 138 11.08 -12.98 -3.98
CA GLY A 138 11.88 -14.21 -3.96
C GLY A 138 12.41 -14.66 -5.33
N LEU A 139 11.99 -14.00 -6.42
CA LEU A 139 12.23 -14.47 -7.79
C LEU A 139 13.26 -13.63 -8.54
N THR A 140 13.64 -12.48 -8.02
CA THR A 140 14.55 -11.56 -8.68
C THR A 140 15.63 -11.08 -7.73
N LYS A 141 16.81 -10.79 -8.28
CA LYS A 141 17.88 -10.09 -7.58
C LYS A 141 17.78 -8.57 -7.75
N GLU A 142 16.95 -8.12 -8.69
CA GLU A 142 16.75 -6.70 -9.02
C GLU A 142 15.69 -6.07 -8.10
N ALA A 143 15.99 -6.01 -6.80
CA ALA A 143 15.06 -5.52 -5.78
C ALA A 143 14.59 -4.08 -6.07
N ASP A 144 15.49 -3.21 -6.52
CA ASP A 144 15.16 -1.81 -6.83
C ASP A 144 14.19 -1.70 -8.01
N ALA A 145 14.44 -2.47 -9.07
CA ALA A 145 13.56 -2.51 -10.24
C ALA A 145 12.17 -3.08 -9.88
N LEU A 146 12.13 -4.12 -9.02
CA LEU A 146 10.88 -4.67 -8.52
C LEU A 146 10.10 -3.62 -7.70
N LEU A 147 10.76 -2.95 -6.75
CA LEU A 147 10.14 -1.93 -5.90
C LEU A 147 9.62 -0.75 -6.73
N LEU A 148 10.37 -0.32 -7.74
CA LEU A 148 9.91 0.67 -8.71
C LEU A 148 8.68 0.18 -9.48
N GLY A 149 8.72 -1.07 -9.96
CA GLY A 149 7.65 -1.70 -10.73
C GLY A 149 6.35 -1.76 -9.95
N VAL A 150 6.35 -2.38 -8.77
CA VAL A 150 5.14 -2.54 -7.94
C VAL A 150 4.62 -1.21 -7.39
N ASN A 151 5.48 -0.24 -7.12
CA ASN A 151 5.03 1.05 -6.60
C ASN A 151 4.39 1.90 -7.71
N ILE A 152 5.03 1.99 -8.89
CA ILE A 152 4.44 2.68 -10.04
C ILE A 152 3.23 1.93 -10.57
N GLY A 153 3.27 0.60 -10.56
CA GLY A 153 2.12 -0.26 -10.83
C GLY A 153 1.01 -0.17 -9.79
N GLY A 154 1.19 0.56 -8.69
CA GLY A 154 0.08 0.98 -7.83
C GLY A 154 -0.78 2.09 -8.45
N LEU A 155 -0.25 2.79 -9.46
CA LEU A 155 -1.00 3.70 -10.33
C LEU A 155 -1.72 2.86 -11.38
N GLY A 156 -3.03 2.95 -11.45
CA GLY A 156 -3.83 2.31 -12.50
C GLY A 156 -5.21 1.95 -11.99
N THR A 157 -5.47 0.66 -11.78
CA THR A 157 -6.75 0.22 -11.21
C THR A 157 -6.89 0.61 -9.74
N MET A 158 -8.13 0.63 -9.23
CA MET A 158 -8.35 0.84 -7.79
C MET A 158 -7.81 -0.32 -6.94
N ILE A 159 -7.81 -1.54 -7.48
CA ILE A 159 -7.32 -2.74 -6.80
C ILE A 159 -5.79 -2.69 -6.68
N ALA A 160 -5.12 -1.96 -7.57
CA ALA A 160 -3.67 -1.84 -7.60
C ALA A 160 -3.05 -1.23 -6.33
N SER A 161 -3.85 -0.48 -5.57
CA SER A 161 -3.42 0.12 -4.31
C SER A 161 -4.55 0.07 -3.28
N MET A 162 -4.27 -0.54 -2.13
CA MET A 162 -5.20 -0.57 -1.00
C MET A 162 -5.62 0.84 -0.54
N ALA A 163 -4.74 1.84 -0.68
CA ALA A 163 -5.08 3.23 -0.36
C ALA A 163 -6.22 3.75 -1.26
N SER A 164 -6.17 3.43 -2.56
CA SER A 164 -7.21 3.81 -3.53
C SER A 164 -8.56 3.17 -3.21
N VAL A 165 -8.57 1.92 -2.75
CA VAL A 165 -9.80 1.25 -2.29
C VAL A 165 -10.40 1.95 -1.07
N ILE A 166 -9.57 2.32 -0.08
CA ILE A 166 -10.03 3.04 1.12
C ILE A 166 -10.61 4.40 0.74
N SER A 167 -9.92 5.17 -0.11
CA SER A 167 -10.40 6.48 -0.58
C SER A 167 -11.72 6.36 -1.33
N TYR A 168 -11.86 5.36 -2.21
CA TYR A 168 -13.12 5.10 -2.92
C TYR A 168 -14.26 4.76 -1.95
N LYS A 169 -14.02 3.88 -0.97
CA LYS A 169 -15.03 3.50 0.03
C LYS A 169 -15.53 4.70 0.83
N LEU A 170 -14.62 5.57 1.29
CA LEU A 170 -14.97 6.79 2.01
C LEU A 170 -15.77 7.76 1.14
N TYR A 171 -15.31 8.01 -0.09
CA TYR A 171 -15.99 8.93 -1.00
C TYR A 171 -17.38 8.43 -1.41
N ALA A 172 -17.51 7.14 -1.75
CA ALA A 172 -18.78 6.54 -2.14
C ALA A 172 -19.79 6.48 -0.99
N ALA A 173 -19.32 6.38 0.26
CA ALA A 173 -20.18 6.43 1.44
C ALA A 173 -20.79 7.82 1.65
N GLU A 174 -20.03 8.89 1.43
CA GLU A 174 -20.53 10.27 1.57
C GLU A 174 -21.29 10.76 0.33
N HIS A 175 -20.89 10.33 -0.87
CA HIS A 175 -21.41 10.82 -2.14
C HIS A 175 -21.79 9.67 -3.09
N PRO A 176 -22.80 8.84 -2.76
CA PRO A 176 -23.13 7.63 -3.52
C PRO A 176 -23.51 7.89 -4.97
N SER A 177 -24.18 9.02 -5.27
CA SER A 177 -24.55 9.41 -6.64
C SER A 177 -23.36 9.81 -7.52
N GLN A 178 -22.20 10.11 -6.93
CA GLN A 178 -20.99 10.55 -7.65
C GLN A 178 -19.92 9.46 -7.73
N ALA A 179 -20.13 8.28 -7.15
CA ALA A 179 -19.17 7.18 -7.13
C ALA A 179 -18.63 6.82 -8.52
N GLY A 180 -19.50 6.73 -9.53
CA GLY A 180 -19.08 6.44 -10.91
C GLY A 180 -18.20 7.52 -11.54
N LYS A 181 -18.47 8.80 -11.24
CA LYS A 181 -17.67 9.93 -11.72
C LYS A 181 -16.29 9.93 -11.06
N TYR A 182 -16.23 9.61 -9.76
CA TYR A 182 -14.97 9.43 -9.04
C TYR A 182 -14.12 8.34 -9.70
N VAL A 183 -14.68 7.15 -9.93
CA VAL A 183 -13.94 6.03 -10.55
C VAL A 183 -13.38 6.40 -11.92
N ARG A 184 -14.17 7.05 -12.78
CA ARG A 184 -13.69 7.48 -14.11
C ARG A 184 -12.55 8.50 -14.01
N THR A 185 -12.69 9.49 -13.14
CA THR A 185 -11.68 10.54 -12.93
C THR A 185 -10.40 9.94 -12.34
N PHE A 186 -10.55 9.05 -11.35
CA PHE A 186 -9.47 8.29 -10.74
C PHE A 186 -8.70 7.49 -11.79
N LEU A 187 -9.40 6.68 -12.59
CA LEU A 187 -8.77 5.85 -13.62
C LEU A 187 -8.04 6.71 -14.64
N TYR A 188 -8.62 7.83 -15.09
CA TYR A 188 -8.00 8.72 -16.05
C TYR A 188 -6.64 9.24 -15.55
N TYR A 189 -6.59 9.86 -14.38
CA TYR A 189 -5.34 10.41 -13.84
C TYR A 189 -4.33 9.33 -13.45
N ASN A 190 -4.78 8.18 -12.94
CA ASN A 190 -3.87 7.11 -12.56
C ASN A 190 -3.28 6.38 -13.77
N PHE A 191 -4.07 6.10 -14.81
CA PHE A 191 -3.54 5.51 -16.05
C PHE A 191 -2.64 6.50 -16.80
N LEU A 192 -2.97 7.79 -16.80
CA LEU A 192 -2.08 8.81 -17.38
C LEU A 192 -0.74 8.86 -16.63
N GLY A 193 -0.78 8.87 -15.29
CA GLY A 193 0.42 8.77 -14.46
C GLY A 193 1.20 7.48 -14.69
N LEU A 194 0.51 6.34 -14.81
CA LEU A 194 1.12 5.04 -15.10
C LEU A 194 1.84 5.05 -16.45
N LEU A 195 1.24 5.60 -17.50
CA LEU A 195 1.87 5.67 -18.83
C LEU A 195 3.07 6.62 -18.83
N LEU A 196 2.94 7.81 -18.26
CA LEU A 196 4.00 8.82 -18.27
C LEU A 196 5.17 8.41 -17.37
N ILE A 197 4.89 8.12 -16.10
CA ILE A 197 5.91 7.78 -15.11
C ILE A 197 6.44 6.37 -15.40
N GLY A 198 5.54 5.42 -15.67
CA GLY A 198 5.94 4.04 -15.93
C GLY A 198 6.74 3.87 -17.20
N GLY A 199 6.32 4.54 -18.28
CA GLY A 199 7.10 4.59 -19.53
C GLY A 199 8.47 5.24 -19.31
N ALA A 200 8.52 6.41 -18.65
CA ALA A 200 9.78 7.11 -18.38
C ALA A 200 10.75 6.27 -17.54
N VAL A 201 10.26 5.55 -16.52
CA VAL A 201 11.11 4.69 -15.68
C VAL A 201 11.61 3.49 -16.47
N TYR A 202 10.77 2.88 -17.32
CA TYR A 202 11.18 1.77 -18.17
C TYR A 202 12.34 2.14 -19.10
N PHE A 203 12.31 3.33 -19.72
CA PHE A 203 13.40 3.79 -20.60
C PHE A 203 14.69 4.21 -19.87
N LEU A 204 14.63 4.37 -18.54
CA LEU A 204 15.77 4.75 -17.71
C LEU A 204 16.44 3.55 -17.02
N LEU A 205 15.84 2.36 -17.11
CA LEU A 205 16.33 1.08 -16.60
C LEU A 205 17.17 0.35 -17.66
#